data_AF-A0AAJ2PYU4-F1
#
_entry.id   AF-A0AAJ2PYU4-F1
#
_cell.length_a   1.000
_cell.length_b   1.000
_cell.length_c   1.000
_cell.angle_alpha   90.00
_cell.angle_beta   90.00
_cell.angle_gamma   90.00
#
_symmetry.space_group_name_H-M   'P 1'
#
loop_
_entity.id
_entity.type
_entity.pdbx_description
1 polymer ?
#
loop_
_entity_poly.entity_id
_entity_poly.type
_entity_poly.pdbx_seq_one_letter_code
_entity_poly.pdbx_strand_id
1 'polypeptide(L)'
;QPGPSHLAGHAGIPVRYGPGHPALQCVERAGSVRASAGAAPPEAARDWATGRQWPPDTVHSLCTVLRSRGRTLGVVTFLRGANRTPFERTDAVYAEDIAVRIATALDLEALERSAD
;
A
#
# COMPACT_ATOMS: atom_id res chain seq x y z
N GLN A 1 13.03 -8.84 13.08
CA GLN A 1 13.79 -8.15 12.02
C GLN A 1 12.97 -8.25 10.74
N PRO A 2 12.64 -7.14 10.05
CA PRO A 2 12.01 -7.22 8.73
C PRO A 2 12.92 -8.04 7.80
N GLY A 3 12.32 -8.88 6.96
CA GLY A 3 13.06 -9.69 5.99
C GLY A 3 13.77 -8.83 4.93
N PRO A 4 14.69 -9.41 4.15
CA PRO A 4 15.37 -8.69 3.08
C PRO A 4 14.36 -8.14 2.06
N SER A 5 14.51 -6.86 1.71
CA SER A 5 13.74 -6.24 0.63
C SER A 5 14.21 -6.80 -0.71
N HIS A 6 13.37 -7.61 -1.36
CA HIS A 6 13.64 -8.05 -2.72
C HIS A 6 13.31 -6.93 -3.71
N LEU A 7 14.34 -6.32 -4.29
CA LEU A 7 14.20 -5.55 -5.52
C LEU A 7 13.91 -6.52 -6.64
N ALA A 8 12.63 -6.82 -6.86
CA ALA A 8 12.21 -7.61 -7.99
C ALA A 8 12.38 -6.73 -9.24
N GLY A 9 13.53 -6.86 -9.89
CA GLY A 9 14.00 -6.03 -11.00
C GLY A 9 13.21 -6.22 -12.29
N HIS A 10 11.92 -5.90 -12.30
CA HIS A 10 11.14 -5.87 -13.53
C HIS A 10 11.32 -4.50 -14.18
N ALA A 11 12.18 -4.41 -15.21
CA ALA A 11 12.11 -3.31 -16.17
C ALA A 11 10.85 -3.50 -17.03
N GLY A 12 9.69 -3.17 -16.49
CA GLY A 12 8.39 -3.27 -17.15
C GLY A 12 7.74 -1.90 -17.34
N ILE A 13 6.83 -1.79 -18.31
CA ILE A 13 5.99 -0.60 -18.45
C ILE A 13 5.07 -0.53 -17.22
N PRO A 14 5.00 0.61 -16.50
CA PRO A 14 4.10 0.76 -15.38
C PRO A 14 2.64 0.52 -15.79
N VAL A 15 1.99 -0.47 -15.16
CA VAL A 15 0.57 -0.75 -15.37
C VAL A 15 -0.24 0.03 -14.35
N ARG A 16 -1.25 0.78 -14.81
CA ARG A 16 -2.14 1.53 -13.92
C ARG A 16 -2.96 0.59 -13.05
N TYR A 17 -3.18 0.97 -11.80
CA TYR A 17 -4.19 0.34 -10.97
C TYR A 17 -5.58 0.51 -11.57
N GLY A 18 -6.36 -0.56 -11.53
CA GLY A 18 -7.74 -0.56 -11.99
C GLY A 18 -8.67 0.30 -11.12
N PRO A 19 -9.88 0.59 -11.62
CA PRO A 19 -10.88 1.33 -10.85
C PRO A 19 -11.22 0.62 -9.53
N GLY A 20 -11.48 1.40 -8.48
CA GLY A 20 -11.80 0.88 -7.16
C GLY A 20 -10.61 0.29 -6.39
N HIS A 21 -9.37 0.43 -6.90
CA HIS A 21 -8.18 -0.01 -6.18
C HIS A 21 -8.01 0.76 -4.85
N PRO A 22 -7.78 0.09 -3.70
CA PRO A 22 -7.68 0.76 -2.39
C PRO A 22 -6.62 1.86 -2.31
N ALA A 23 -5.50 1.72 -3.03
CA ALA A 23 -4.48 2.78 -3.12
C ALA A 23 -5.02 4.06 -3.79
N LEU A 24 -5.84 3.95 -4.84
CA LEU A 24 -6.43 5.13 -5.50
C LEU A 24 -7.44 5.82 -4.59
N GLN A 25 -8.31 5.04 -3.94
CA GLN A 25 -9.26 5.57 -2.95
C GLN A 25 -8.56 6.28 -1.79
N CYS A 26 -7.41 5.75 -1.35
CA CYS A 26 -6.60 6.31 -0.30
C CYS A 26 -6.05 7.69 -0.68
N VAL A 27 -5.58 7.85 -1.91
CA VAL A 27 -5.13 9.15 -2.45
C VAL A 27 -6.30 10.13 -2.54
N GLU A 28 -7.42 9.70 -3.12
CA GLU A 28 -8.61 10.54 -3.33
C GLU A 28 -9.15 11.13 -2.02
N ARG A 29 -9.14 10.33 -0.94
CA ARG A 29 -9.68 10.71 0.37
C ARG A 29 -8.65 11.34 1.30
N ALA A 30 -7.37 11.32 0.92
CA ALA A 30 -6.24 11.67 1.79
C ALA A 30 -6.29 10.97 3.16
N GLY A 31 -6.62 9.68 3.19
CA GLY A 31 -6.79 8.91 4.42
C GLY A 31 -6.67 7.41 4.23
N SER A 32 -6.49 6.68 5.34
CA SER A 32 -6.25 5.24 5.29
C SER A 32 -7.47 4.45 4.80
N VAL A 33 -7.24 3.48 3.91
CA VAL A 33 -8.28 2.59 3.36
C VAL A 33 -7.95 1.15 3.75
N ARG A 34 -8.89 0.50 4.42
CA ARG A 34 -8.85 -0.94 4.73
C ARG A 34 -9.77 -1.67 3.77
N ALA A 35 -9.29 -2.75 3.17
CA ALA A 35 -10.09 -3.58 2.29
C ALA A 35 -9.77 -5.06 2.50
N SER A 36 -10.77 -5.92 2.37
CA SER A 36 -10.64 -7.37 2.50
C SER A 36 -11.42 -8.07 1.40
N ALA A 37 -10.96 -9.26 1.00
CA ALA A 37 -11.70 -10.14 0.09
C ALA A 37 -13.04 -10.62 0.69
N GLY A 38 -13.20 -10.52 2.02
CA GLY A 38 -14.40 -10.95 2.73
C GLY A 38 -14.47 -12.46 2.89
N ALA A 39 -15.68 -13.01 3.02
CA ALA A 39 -15.92 -14.45 3.08
C ALA A 39 -15.98 -15.10 1.67
N ALA A 40 -15.27 -14.53 0.70
CA ALA A 40 -15.26 -15.02 -0.66
C ALA A 40 -14.60 -16.42 -0.75
N PRO A 41 -15.02 -17.27 -1.70
CA PRO A 41 -14.32 -18.52 -2.00
C PRO A 41 -12.84 -18.28 -2.32
N PRO A 42 -11.95 -19.28 -2.10
CA PRO A 42 -10.51 -19.12 -2.29
C PRO A 42 -10.10 -18.62 -3.68
N GLU A 43 -10.78 -19.08 -4.73
CA GLU A 43 -10.54 -18.64 -6.12
C GLU A 43 -10.88 -17.16 -6.31
N ALA A 44 -12.05 -16.72 -5.84
CA ALA A 44 -12.45 -15.33 -5.89
C ALA A 44 -11.54 -14.42 -5.05
N ALA A 45 -11.04 -14.90 -3.92
CA ALA A 45 -10.05 -14.17 -3.11
C ALA A 45 -8.72 -14.01 -3.85
N ARG A 46 -8.28 -15.05 -4.56
CA ARG A 46 -7.08 -15.02 -5.43
C ARG A 46 -7.24 -14.04 -6.58
N ASP A 47 -8.38 -14.04 -7.25
CA ASP A 47 -8.69 -13.09 -8.34
C ASP A 47 -8.75 -11.65 -7.82
N TRP A 48 -9.33 -11.45 -6.63
CA TRP A 48 -9.35 -10.15 -5.95
C TRP A 48 -7.94 -9.61 -5.68
N ALA A 49 -7.01 -10.46 -5.25
CA ALA A 49 -5.62 -10.10 -4.98
C ALA A 49 -4.81 -9.84 -6.25
N THR A 50 -4.85 -10.77 -7.20
CA THR A 50 -4.08 -10.68 -8.45
C THR A 50 -4.56 -9.55 -9.35
N GLY A 51 -5.87 -9.28 -9.40
CA GLY A 51 -6.44 -8.12 -10.08
C GLY A 51 -6.00 -6.77 -9.48
N ARG A 52 -5.43 -6.78 -8.27
CA ARG A 52 -4.81 -5.62 -7.59
C ARG A 52 -3.28 -5.68 -7.61
N GLN A 53 -2.70 -6.58 -8.41
CA GLN A 53 -1.25 -6.79 -8.51
C GLN A 53 -0.60 -7.16 -7.17
N TRP A 54 -1.35 -7.82 -6.28
CA TRP A 54 -0.84 -8.30 -4.99
C TRP A 54 -0.47 -9.79 -5.05
N PRO A 55 0.35 -10.26 -4.10
CA PRO A 55 0.58 -11.70 -3.92
C PRO A 55 -0.74 -12.46 -3.86
N PRO A 56 -0.87 -13.62 -4.55
CA PRO A 56 -2.15 -14.34 -4.70
C PRO A 56 -2.82 -14.77 -3.39
N ASP A 57 -2.05 -14.87 -2.30
CA ASP A 57 -2.49 -15.25 -0.96
C ASP A 57 -2.97 -14.05 -0.11
N THR A 58 -2.88 -12.84 -0.64
CA THR A 58 -3.36 -11.62 0.02
C THR A 58 -4.88 -11.63 0.14
N VAL A 59 -5.40 -11.44 1.35
CA VAL A 59 -6.86 -11.32 1.58
C VAL A 59 -7.25 -10.08 2.37
N HIS A 60 -6.29 -9.39 3.00
CA HIS A 60 -6.50 -8.11 3.67
C HIS A 60 -5.44 -7.10 3.22
N SER A 61 -5.87 -5.85 3.07
CA SER A 61 -5.00 -4.73 2.71
C SER A 61 -5.32 -3.50 3.56
N LEU A 62 -4.27 -2.72 3.82
CA LEU A 62 -4.34 -1.39 4.42
C LEU A 62 -3.47 -0.46 3.58
N CYS A 63 -4.08 0.54 2.96
CA CYS A 63 -3.40 1.57 2.20
C CYS A 63 -3.40 2.86 3.00
N THR A 64 -2.24 3.50 3.10
CA THR A 64 -2.08 4.80 3.76
C THR A 64 -1.30 5.75 2.87
N VAL A 65 -1.78 7.00 2.77
CA VAL A 65 -1.22 8.00 1.85
C VAL A 65 0.09 8.53 2.41
N LEU A 66 1.10 8.67 1.55
CA LEU A 66 2.37 9.31 1.88
C LEU A 66 2.25 10.80 1.52
N ARG A 67 2.23 11.67 2.53
CA ARG A 67 2.14 13.12 2.34
C ARG A 67 3.27 13.85 3.06
N SER A 68 3.93 14.76 2.37
CA SER A 68 4.88 15.71 2.96
C SER A 68 4.60 17.11 2.41
N ARG A 69 4.63 18.14 3.27
CA ARG A 69 4.46 19.56 2.91
C ARG A 69 3.28 19.84 1.95
N GLY A 70 2.14 19.20 2.20
CA GLY A 70 0.93 19.37 1.39
C GLY A 70 0.90 18.59 0.06
N ARG A 71 1.97 17.88 -0.30
CA ARG A 71 2.08 17.07 -1.53
C ARG A 71 1.83 15.59 -1.24
N THR A 72 1.10 14.90 -2.12
CA THR A 72 1.03 13.44 -2.11
C THR A 72 2.23 12.87 -2.84
N LEU A 73 3.04 12.08 -2.14
CA LEU A 73 4.21 11.39 -2.69
C LEU A 73 3.85 9.99 -3.22
N GLY A 74 2.80 9.37 -2.67
CA GLY A 74 2.36 8.04 -3.06
C GLY A 74 1.49 7.38 -2.01
N VAL A 75 1.51 6.06 -1.97
CA VAL A 75 0.77 5.22 -1.01
C VAL A 75 1.70 4.11 -0.53
N VAL A 76 1.68 3.83 0.76
CA VAL A 76 2.22 2.59 1.32
C VAL A 76 1.07 1.59 1.51
N THR A 77 1.27 0.35 1.08
CA THR A 77 0.27 -0.71 1.16
C THR A 77 0.79 -1.88 1.98
N PHE A 78 0.08 -2.19 3.06
CA PHE A 78 0.33 -3.34 3.92
C PHE A 78 -0.62 -4.47 3.52
N LEU A 79 -0.09 -5.67 3.38
CA LEU A 79 -0.83 -6.84 2.91
C LEU A 79 -0.77 -7.95 3.97
N ARG A 80 -1.87 -8.69 4.13
CA ARG A 80 -1.97 -9.87 5.00
C ARG A 80 -2.71 -10.98 4.26
N GLY A 81 -2.20 -12.21 4.40
CA GLY A 81 -2.91 -13.42 3.98
C GLY A 81 -3.89 -13.94 5.03
N ALA A 82 -4.62 -15.01 4.70
CA ALA A 82 -5.75 -15.50 5.49
C ALA A 82 -5.41 -16.00 6.90
N ASN A 83 -4.13 -16.27 7.18
CA ASN A 83 -3.67 -16.71 8.49
C ASN A 83 -3.54 -15.56 9.52
N ARG A 84 -3.92 -14.33 9.14
CA ARG A 84 -3.87 -13.14 10.00
C ARG A 84 -5.24 -12.47 10.02
N THR A 85 -5.57 -11.82 11.13
CA THR A 85 -6.81 -11.06 11.25
C THR A 85 -6.83 -9.85 10.28
N PRO A 86 -8.04 -9.42 9.86
CA PRO A 86 -8.20 -8.19 9.09
C PRO A 86 -7.56 -6.99 9.79
N PHE A 87 -7.18 -5.98 9.01
CA PHE A 87 -6.66 -4.74 9.58
C PHE A 87 -7.72 -4.00 10.40
N GLU A 88 -7.35 -3.64 11.62
CA GLU A 88 -8.21 -2.90 12.53
C GLU A 88 -7.94 -1.39 12.49
N ARG A 89 -8.69 -0.64 13.30
CA ARG A 89 -8.49 0.81 13.38
C ARG A 89 -7.13 1.16 13.97
N THR A 90 -6.67 0.39 14.95
CA THR A 90 -5.36 0.55 15.59
C THR A 90 -4.22 0.31 14.60
N ASP A 91 -4.36 -0.69 13.72
CA ASP A 91 -3.42 -0.91 12.61
C ASP A 91 -3.33 0.31 11.69
N ALA A 92 -4.46 0.96 11.39
CA ALA A 92 -4.50 2.16 10.53
C ALA A 92 -3.78 3.35 11.16
N VAL A 93 -3.98 3.60 12.46
CA VAL A 93 -3.25 4.65 13.20
C VAL A 93 -1.75 4.39 13.17
N TYR A 94 -1.34 3.14 13.41
CA TYR A 94 0.07 2.78 13.36
C TYR A 94 0.66 2.93 11.94
N ALA A 95 -0.10 2.54 10.91
CA ALA A 95 0.31 2.72 9.52
C ALA A 95 0.44 4.20 9.14
N GLU A 96 -0.38 5.09 9.69
CA GLU A 96 -0.29 6.55 9.52
C GLU A 96 1.00 7.11 10.12
N ASP A 97 1.39 6.67 11.32
CA ASP A 97 2.67 7.07 11.92
C ASP A 97 3.86 6.62 11.07
N ILE A 98 3.81 5.40 10.52
CA ILE A 98 4.83 4.88 9.61
C ILE A 98 4.84 5.66 8.30
N ALA A 99 3.67 5.99 7.75
CA ALA A 99 3.53 6.75 6.52
C ALA A 99 4.15 8.15 6.62
N VAL A 100 3.99 8.84 7.75
CA VAL A 100 4.63 10.15 8.00
C VAL A 100 6.16 10.03 7.97
N ARG A 101 6.71 8.98 8.57
CA ARG A 101 8.16 8.75 8.61
C ARG A 101 8.70 8.44 7.21
N ILE A 102 8.02 7.57 6.46
CA ILE A 102 8.39 7.24 5.08
C ILE A 102 8.30 8.49 4.20
N ALA A 103 7.21 9.26 4.30
CA ALA A 103 7.02 10.45 3.50
C ALA A 103 8.10 11.50 3.77
N THR A 104 8.48 11.70 5.03
CA THR A 104 9.58 12.61 5.40
C THR A 104 10.91 12.16 4.81
N ALA A 105 11.23 10.86 4.86
CA ALA A 105 12.47 10.32 4.32
C ALA A 105 12.55 10.47 2.78
N LEU A 106 11.46 10.13 2.07
CA LEU A 106 11.38 10.30 0.61
C LEU A 106 11.48 11.77 0.19
N ASP A 107 10.86 12.65 0.96
CA ASP A 107 10.87 14.08 0.67
C ASP A 107 12.27 14.71 0.89
N LEU A 108 13.02 14.23 1.89
CA LEU A 108 14.40 14.65 2.12
C LEU A 108 15.32 14.21 0.97
N GLU A 109 15.27 12.95 0.57
CA GLU A 109 16.07 12.42 -0.56
C GLU A 109 15.74 13.16 -1.87
N ALA A 110 14.46 13.47 -2.10
CA ALA A 110 14.04 14.24 -3.28
C ALA A 110 14.60 15.66 -3.29
N LEU A 111 14.77 16.29 -2.11
CA LEU A 111 15.40 17.60 -1.99
C LEU A 111 16.90 17.52 -2.27
N GLU A 112 17.60 16.55 -1.70
CA GLU A 112 19.04 16.32 -1.93
C GLU A 112 19.32 16.12 -3.43
N ARG A 113 18.56 15.24 -4.10
CA ARG A 113 18.69 15.01 -5.55
C ARG A 113 18.35 16.21 -6.43
N SER A 114 17.65 17.21 -5.90
CA SER A 114 17.31 18.44 -6.65
C SER A 114 18.34 19.55 -6.49
N ALA A 115 19.25 19.40 -5.52
CA ALA A 115 20.35 20.33 -5.28
C ALA A 115 21.62 19.96 -6.10
N ASP A 116 21.70 18.73 -6.62
CA ASP A 116 22.69 18.24 -7.58
C ASP A 116 22.30 18.57 -9.04
#